data_AF-A0A812HM16-F1
#
_entry.id   AF-A0A812HM16-F1
#
_cell.length_a   1.000
_cell.length_b   1.000
_cell.length_c   1.000
_cell.angle_alpha   90.00
_cell.angle_beta   90.00
_cell.angle_gamma   90.00
#
_symmetry.space_group_name_H-M   'P 1'
#
loop_
_entity.id
_entity.type
_entity.pdbx_description
1 polymer ?
#
loop_
_entity_poly.entity_id
_entity_poly.type
_entity_poly.pdbx_seq_one_letter_code
_entity_poly.pdbx_strand_id
1 'polypeptide(L)'
;MASSSDGEPRGGEKVRACLLSGEVLEVELPSRSGVFEIRGQVAHRLGLHRFEVALLHGGRKLHDTDHDSVHEVSVLVQPFLSQDVIDQLIHNMRAAGVVFSPGMTDAEIQNAEENCKISFPPDLRLFLQTAMPEGPDFPKNWRRTVAVSVHDHHAVMRDDIHERLGGVESFWYSEWGPRPEDRNERASLTKRHLKGVPRLIPIYGQHFVVSGTPAGQPVLGVAERYRMCRLATDLAAYFSLMFNFRPVRPYLNCPIVTATFWGEFEKHLFHDQTHRTAQHSAHIASGLWR
;
A
#
# COMPACT_ATOMS: atom_id res chain seq x y z
N MET A 1 -36.86 48.72 29.52
CA MET A 1 -36.03 47.68 30.15
C MET A 1 -36.18 46.44 29.29
N ALA A 2 -35.17 46.16 28.47
CA ALA A 2 -34.25 45.01 28.64
C ALA A 2 -34.84 43.75 27.98
N SER A 3 -34.19 43.03 27.06
CA SER A 3 -32.85 43.13 26.48
C SER A 3 -32.86 42.39 25.14
N SER A 4 -32.20 42.96 24.15
CA SER A 4 -31.71 42.24 22.98
C SER A 4 -30.73 41.16 23.47
N SER A 5 -30.95 39.89 23.10
CA SER A 5 -29.92 38.87 23.18
C SER A 5 -29.23 38.83 21.83
N ASP A 6 -28.15 39.61 21.71
CA ASP A 6 -27.11 39.38 20.71
C ASP A 6 -26.54 38.00 20.98
N GLY A 7 -26.86 37.05 20.10
CA GLY A 7 -26.11 35.81 20.01
C GLY A 7 -24.77 36.11 19.34
N GLU A 8 -23.71 36.19 20.12
CA GLU A 8 -22.34 36.17 19.60
C GLU A 8 -22.17 35.06 18.55
N PRO A 9 -21.44 35.29 17.44
CA PRO A 9 -21.08 34.20 16.55
C PRO A 9 -20.18 33.25 17.34
N ARG A 10 -20.70 32.05 17.65
CA ARG A 10 -19.93 30.97 18.27
C ARG A 10 -18.63 30.80 17.47
N GLY A 11 -17.50 31.11 18.12
CA GLY A 11 -16.17 31.10 17.49
C GLY A 11 -15.93 29.79 16.76
N GLY A 12 -15.59 29.90 15.47
CA GLY A 12 -15.16 28.76 14.67
C GLY A 12 -13.78 28.30 15.15
N GLU A 13 -13.58 26.99 15.19
CA GLU A 13 -12.28 26.37 15.36
C GLU A 13 -11.65 26.18 13.98
N LYS A 14 -10.36 26.54 13.87
CA LYS A 14 -9.58 26.33 12.65
C LYS A 14 -8.89 24.98 12.72
N VAL A 15 -9.13 24.15 11.72
CA VAL A 15 -8.40 22.90 11.53
C VAL A 15 -7.47 23.05 10.34
N ARG A 16 -6.18 22.76 10.55
CA ARG A 16 -5.19 22.68 9.46
C ARG A 16 -5.29 21.31 8.80
N ALA A 17 -5.69 21.30 7.55
CA ALA A 17 -5.82 20.13 6.69
C ALA A 17 -4.62 20.07 5.73
N CYS A 18 -3.62 19.29 6.10
CA CYS A 18 -2.37 19.13 5.36
C CYS A 18 -2.52 18.00 4.33
N LEU A 19 -2.65 18.33 3.04
CA LEU A 19 -2.60 17.34 1.98
C LEU A 19 -1.22 16.69 1.97
N LEU A 20 -1.18 15.41 1.60
CA LEU A 20 0.09 14.69 1.45
C LEU A 20 0.92 15.17 0.25
N SER A 21 0.40 16.07 -0.59
CA SER A 21 1.17 16.85 -1.57
C SER A 21 2.04 17.94 -0.91
N GLY A 22 1.81 18.26 0.36
CA GLY A 22 2.42 19.40 1.07
C GLY A 22 1.58 20.67 1.06
N GLU A 23 0.47 20.69 0.31
CA GLU A 23 -0.50 21.79 0.37
C GLU A 23 -1.22 21.81 1.72
N VAL A 24 -1.47 23.00 2.26
CA VAL A 24 -2.18 23.18 3.53
C VAL A 24 -3.46 23.98 3.27
N LEU A 25 -4.59 23.40 3.69
CA LEU A 25 -5.89 24.05 3.71
C LEU A 25 -6.25 24.40 5.15
N GLU A 26 -6.76 25.59 5.39
CA GLU A 26 -7.48 25.89 6.64
C GLU A 26 -8.96 25.66 6.41
N VAL A 27 -9.59 24.86 7.28
CA VAL A 27 -11.05 24.70 7.32
C VAL A 27 -11.58 25.30 8.62
N GLU A 28 -12.56 26.18 8.50
CA GLU A 28 -13.26 26.78 9.63
C GLU A 28 -14.51 25.95 9.94
N LEU A 29 -14.62 25.53 11.18
CA LEU A 29 -15.64 24.61 11.65
C LEU A 29 -16.25 25.13 12.96
N PRO A 30 -17.52 24.80 13.28
CA PRO A 30 -18.04 25.07 14.61
C PRO A 30 -17.16 24.45 15.70
N SER A 31 -17.01 25.12 16.85
CA SER A 31 -16.30 24.58 18.01
C SER A 31 -16.77 23.14 18.34
N ARG A 32 -15.82 22.24 18.61
CA ARG A 32 -16.07 20.80 18.91
C ARG A 32 -16.61 19.97 17.74
N SER A 33 -16.32 20.37 16.51
CA SER A 33 -16.61 19.55 15.33
C SER A 33 -15.87 18.21 15.40
N GLY A 34 -16.57 17.12 15.08
CA GLY A 34 -15.99 15.79 15.02
C GLY A 34 -15.32 15.53 13.68
N VAL A 35 -14.75 14.33 13.54
CA VAL A 35 -14.07 13.91 12.30
C VAL A 35 -15.01 13.92 11.09
N PHE A 36 -16.29 13.63 11.31
CA PHE A 36 -17.31 13.69 10.27
C PHE A 36 -17.45 15.09 9.65
N GLU A 37 -17.59 16.12 10.47
CA GLU A 37 -17.72 17.52 10.01
C GLU A 37 -16.42 18.01 9.37
N ILE A 38 -15.27 17.66 9.96
CA ILE A 38 -13.94 18.00 9.39
C ILE A 38 -13.82 17.40 7.98
N ARG A 39 -14.16 16.11 7.82
CA ARG A 39 -14.05 15.42 6.52
C ARG A 39 -14.98 16.03 5.49
N GLY A 40 -16.20 16.37 5.90
CA GLY A 40 -17.17 17.04 5.05
C GLY A 40 -16.66 18.39 4.53
N GLN A 41 -16.12 19.24 5.41
CA GLN A 41 -15.59 20.55 5.00
C GLN A 41 -14.33 20.43 4.15
N VAL A 42 -13.41 19.55 4.52
CA VAL A 42 -12.19 19.29 3.73
C VAL A 42 -12.57 18.80 2.32
N ALA A 43 -13.48 17.84 2.21
CA ALA A 43 -13.95 17.34 0.91
C ALA A 43 -14.63 18.42 0.08
N HIS A 44 -15.51 19.22 0.70
CA HIS A 44 -16.16 20.35 0.03
C HIS A 44 -15.13 21.36 -0.51
N ARG A 45 -14.10 21.69 0.28
CA ARG A 45 -13.01 22.60 -0.14
C ARG A 45 -12.18 22.04 -1.29
N LEU A 46 -12.03 20.73 -1.37
CA LEU A 46 -11.33 20.04 -2.44
C LEU A 46 -12.20 19.77 -3.67
N GLY A 47 -13.50 20.11 -3.65
CA GLY A 47 -14.43 19.79 -4.73
C GLY A 47 -14.71 18.29 -4.85
N LEU A 48 -14.53 17.53 -3.77
CA LEU A 48 -14.68 16.09 -3.71
C LEU A 48 -15.88 15.68 -2.88
N HIS A 49 -16.37 14.46 -3.12
CA HIS A 49 -17.30 13.83 -2.20
C HIS A 49 -16.57 13.41 -0.91
N ARG A 50 -17.22 13.53 0.25
CA ARG A 50 -16.61 13.16 1.55
C ARG A 50 -16.05 11.73 1.63
N PHE A 51 -16.57 10.82 0.82
CA PHE A 51 -16.10 9.42 0.76
C PHE A 51 -14.76 9.28 0.04
N GLU A 52 -14.37 10.29 -0.74
CA GLU A 52 -13.08 10.38 -1.43
C GLU A 52 -12.01 10.98 -0.51
N VAL A 53 -12.35 11.42 0.70
CA VAL A 53 -11.42 12.03 1.65
C VAL A 53 -11.23 11.15 2.88
N ALA A 54 -10.00 10.71 3.11
CA ALA A 54 -9.55 10.12 4.35
C ALA A 54 -8.76 11.14 5.19
N LEU A 55 -9.18 11.37 6.43
CA LEU A 55 -8.43 12.15 7.40
C LEU A 55 -7.49 11.25 8.20
N LEU A 56 -6.30 11.77 8.49
CA LEU A 56 -5.26 11.13 9.27
C LEU A 56 -4.86 12.08 10.41
N HIS A 57 -4.53 11.53 11.58
CA HIS A 57 -3.88 12.29 12.66
C HIS A 57 -2.76 11.45 13.26
N GLY A 58 -1.55 12.01 13.31
CA GLY A 58 -0.36 11.25 13.72
C GLY A 58 -0.12 9.98 12.89
N GLY A 59 -0.55 9.96 11.62
CA GLY A 59 -0.47 8.78 10.74
C GLY A 59 -1.58 7.74 10.91
N ARG A 60 -2.46 7.88 11.92
CA ARG A 60 -3.64 7.01 12.09
C ARG A 60 -4.82 7.52 11.28
N LYS A 61 -5.50 6.65 10.54
CA LYS A 61 -6.77 6.98 9.86
C LYS A 61 -7.86 7.25 10.89
N LEU A 62 -8.49 8.40 10.78
CA LEU A 62 -9.61 8.80 11.62
C LEU A 62 -10.93 8.28 11.05
N HIS A 63 -11.78 7.77 11.92
CA HIS A 63 -13.14 7.32 11.64
C HIS A 63 -14.15 8.42 11.98
N ASP A 64 -15.30 8.44 11.31
CA ASP A 64 -16.33 9.47 11.56
C ASP A 64 -16.90 9.41 12.99
N THR A 65 -16.73 8.28 13.68
CA THR A 65 -17.10 8.08 15.09
C THR A 65 -16.03 8.57 16.07
N ASP A 66 -14.85 8.98 15.59
CA ASP A 66 -13.80 9.52 16.46
C ASP A 66 -14.19 10.94 16.90
N HIS A 67 -14.07 11.20 18.20
CA HIS A 67 -14.40 12.49 18.82
C HIS A 67 -13.16 13.26 19.30
N ASP A 68 -11.98 12.85 18.85
CA ASP A 68 -10.73 13.51 19.19
C ASP A 68 -10.80 14.97 18.72
N SER A 69 -10.51 15.93 19.61
CA SER A 69 -10.35 17.33 19.21
C SER A 69 -9.05 17.44 18.43
N VAL A 70 -9.16 17.59 17.10
CA VAL A 70 -8.01 17.61 16.19
C VAL A 70 -7.86 18.98 15.56
N HIS A 71 -6.80 19.70 15.95
CA HIS A 71 -6.46 21.00 15.37
C HIS A 71 -5.67 20.88 14.05
N GLU A 72 -5.09 19.69 13.79
CA GLU A 72 -4.32 19.40 12.57
C GLU A 72 -4.58 17.97 12.10
N VAL A 73 -4.96 17.83 10.83
CA VAL A 73 -5.21 16.55 10.16
C VAL A 73 -4.42 16.49 8.87
N SER A 74 -3.87 15.33 8.54
CA SER A 74 -3.40 15.07 7.18
C SER A 74 -4.54 14.55 6.33
N VAL A 75 -4.63 15.02 5.09
CA VAL A 75 -5.72 14.71 4.18
C VAL A 75 -5.22 13.81 3.08
N LEU A 76 -5.94 12.70 2.90
CA LEU A 76 -5.78 11.79 1.80
C LEU A 76 -7.01 11.85 0.90
N VAL A 77 -6.78 12.16 -0.36
CA VAL A 77 -7.79 12.12 -1.42
C VAL A 77 -7.66 10.77 -2.13
N GLN A 78 -8.76 10.10 -2.44
CA GLN A 78 -8.76 9.02 -3.43
C GLN A 78 -8.98 9.64 -4.83
N PRO A 79 -8.18 9.29 -5.86
CA PRO A 79 -6.98 8.43 -5.84
C PRO A 79 -5.78 9.10 -5.16
N PHE A 80 -5.00 8.29 -4.44
CA PHE A 80 -3.98 8.77 -3.51
C PHE A 80 -2.73 9.34 -4.20
N LEU A 81 -2.35 8.76 -5.34
CA LEU A 81 -1.42 9.36 -6.26
C LEU A 81 -2.21 10.11 -7.34
N SER A 82 -2.00 11.42 -7.46
CA SER A 82 -2.55 12.22 -8.56
C SER A 82 -1.79 11.95 -9.86
N GLN A 83 -2.39 12.33 -11.00
CA GLN A 83 -1.74 12.23 -12.31
C GLN A 83 -0.38 12.95 -12.32
N ASP A 84 -0.28 14.17 -11.75
CA ASP A 84 0.98 14.92 -11.69
C ASP A 84 2.08 14.17 -10.93
N VAL A 85 1.74 13.49 -9.84
CA VAL A 85 2.68 12.68 -9.08
C VAL A 85 3.15 11.49 -9.90
N ILE A 86 2.23 10.81 -10.59
CA ILE A 86 2.55 9.68 -11.49
C ILE A 86 3.45 10.14 -12.65
N ASP A 87 3.12 11.26 -13.29
CA ASP A 87 3.89 11.83 -14.40
C ASP A 87 5.32 12.18 -13.95
N GLN A 88 5.44 12.78 -12.76
CA GLN A 88 6.75 13.10 -12.19
C GLN A 88 7.56 11.85 -11.82
N LEU A 89 6.91 10.79 -11.31
CA LEU A 89 7.56 9.49 -11.06
C LEU A 89 8.10 8.91 -12.36
N ILE A 90 7.28 8.86 -13.41
CA ILE A 90 7.67 8.33 -14.72
C ILE A 90 8.81 9.16 -15.31
N HIS A 91 8.75 10.48 -15.21
CA HIS A 91 9.82 11.38 -15.65
C HIS A 91 11.15 11.04 -14.94
N ASN A 92 11.13 10.93 -13.61
CA ASN A 92 12.33 10.62 -12.83
C ASN A 92 12.86 9.20 -13.11
N MET A 93 11.98 8.22 -13.29
CA MET A 93 12.36 6.85 -13.66
C MET A 93 13.00 6.81 -15.06
N ARG A 94 12.47 7.57 -16.03
CA ARG A 94 13.10 7.71 -17.35
C ARG A 94 14.49 8.35 -17.25
N ALA A 95 14.64 9.39 -16.44
CA ALA A 95 15.94 10.00 -16.17
C ALA A 95 16.92 9.02 -15.49
N ALA A 96 16.42 8.07 -14.70
CA ALA A 96 17.18 6.97 -14.11
C ALA A 96 17.43 5.78 -15.07
N GLY A 97 17.03 5.89 -16.34
CA GLY A 97 17.30 4.89 -17.39
C GLY A 97 16.22 3.83 -17.58
N VAL A 98 15.05 3.96 -16.94
CA VAL A 98 13.93 3.05 -17.16
C VAL A 98 13.25 3.36 -18.49
N VAL A 99 13.10 2.34 -19.33
CA VAL A 99 12.35 2.43 -20.59
C VAL A 99 10.87 2.24 -20.31
N PHE A 100 10.02 2.97 -21.04
CA PHE A 100 8.57 2.87 -20.92
C PHE A 100 7.92 2.67 -22.29
N SER A 101 6.95 1.77 -22.35
CA SER A 101 6.00 1.66 -23.45
C SER A 101 4.75 2.51 -23.18
N PRO A 102 3.85 2.68 -24.18
CA PRO A 102 2.56 3.31 -23.95
C PRO A 102 1.83 2.70 -22.74
N GLY A 103 0.97 3.47 -22.09
CA GLY A 103 0.15 2.96 -21.00
C GLY A 103 -0.89 1.94 -21.45
N MET A 104 -1.47 1.21 -20.49
CA MET A 104 -2.56 0.27 -20.75
C MET A 104 -3.89 1.01 -20.90
N THR A 105 -4.70 0.59 -21.85
CA THR A 105 -6.10 0.99 -21.98
C THR A 105 -6.97 0.36 -20.89
N ASP A 106 -8.17 0.90 -20.63
CA ASP A 106 -9.12 0.29 -19.69
C ASP A 106 -9.46 -1.15 -20.05
N ALA A 107 -9.57 -1.47 -21.34
CA ALA A 107 -9.83 -2.82 -21.83
C ALA A 107 -8.66 -3.77 -21.54
N GLU A 108 -7.41 -3.31 -21.72
CA GLU A 108 -6.23 -4.09 -21.36
C GLU A 108 -6.12 -4.32 -19.85
N ILE A 109 -6.46 -3.31 -19.03
CA ILE A 109 -6.51 -3.46 -17.57
C ILE A 109 -7.55 -4.51 -17.18
N GLN A 110 -8.77 -4.40 -17.70
CA GLN A 110 -9.85 -5.34 -17.41
C GLN A 110 -9.44 -6.77 -17.81
N ASN A 111 -8.89 -6.96 -19.01
CA ASN A 111 -8.42 -8.26 -19.47
C ASN A 111 -7.29 -8.81 -18.56
N ALA A 112 -6.37 -7.97 -18.10
CA ALA A 112 -5.31 -8.38 -17.17
C ALA A 112 -5.88 -8.81 -15.80
N GLU A 113 -6.84 -8.05 -15.25
CA GLU A 113 -7.54 -8.36 -14.00
C GLU A 113 -8.29 -9.69 -14.08
N GLU A 114 -9.01 -9.94 -15.17
CA GLU A 114 -9.74 -11.18 -15.42
C GLU A 114 -8.81 -12.38 -15.60
N ASN A 115 -7.81 -12.28 -16.47
CA ASN A 115 -6.88 -13.37 -16.78
C ASN A 115 -6.05 -13.77 -15.57
N CYS A 116 -5.65 -12.79 -14.77
CA CYS A 116 -4.80 -13.03 -13.61
C CYS A 116 -5.59 -13.21 -12.30
N LYS A 117 -6.91 -13.00 -12.34
CA LYS A 117 -7.82 -13.04 -11.19
C LYS A 117 -7.35 -12.12 -10.05
N ILE A 118 -7.01 -10.88 -10.42
CA ILE A 118 -6.59 -9.79 -9.53
C ILE A 118 -7.48 -8.56 -9.75
N SER A 119 -7.31 -7.58 -8.88
CA SER A 119 -7.78 -6.22 -9.08
C SER A 119 -6.64 -5.27 -8.72
N PHE A 120 -6.26 -4.39 -9.64
CA PHE A 120 -5.17 -3.45 -9.43
C PHE A 120 -5.59 -2.38 -8.41
N PRO A 121 -4.75 -2.08 -7.40
CA PRO A 121 -4.94 -0.90 -6.57
C PRO A 121 -4.99 0.37 -7.44
N PRO A 122 -5.79 1.40 -7.07
CA PRO A 122 -5.97 2.60 -7.88
C PRO A 122 -4.66 3.27 -8.31
N ASP A 123 -3.68 3.36 -7.41
CA ASP A 123 -2.38 3.99 -7.70
C ASP A 123 -1.57 3.19 -8.72
N LEU A 124 -1.58 1.85 -8.63
CA LEU A 124 -0.89 0.99 -9.59
C LEU A 124 -1.60 1.00 -10.94
N ARG A 125 -2.94 0.98 -10.94
CA ARG A 125 -3.74 1.12 -12.15
C ARG A 125 -3.38 2.41 -12.88
N LEU A 126 -3.44 3.55 -12.20
CA LEU A 126 -3.13 4.85 -12.79
C LEU A 126 -1.71 4.89 -13.35
N PHE A 127 -0.73 4.35 -12.63
CA PHE A 127 0.65 4.24 -13.10
C PHE A 127 0.75 3.44 -14.41
N LEU A 128 0.19 2.23 -14.46
CA LEU A 128 0.25 1.35 -15.65
C LEU A 128 -0.57 1.90 -16.83
N GLN A 129 -1.65 2.64 -16.56
CA GLN A 129 -2.43 3.33 -17.60
C GLN A 129 -1.74 4.57 -18.15
N THR A 130 -0.85 5.18 -17.36
CA THR A 130 -0.06 6.35 -17.81
C THR A 130 1.11 5.89 -18.67
N ALA A 131 1.94 4.98 -18.16
CA ALA A 131 3.03 4.38 -18.93
C ALA A 131 3.48 3.06 -18.32
N MET A 132 3.85 2.12 -19.18
CA MET A 132 4.22 0.76 -18.76
C MET A 132 5.75 0.63 -18.72
N PRO A 133 6.36 0.40 -17.54
CA PRO A 133 7.81 0.23 -17.46
C PRO A 133 8.24 -1.08 -18.12
N GLU A 134 9.39 -1.04 -18.77
CA GLU A 134 9.99 -2.17 -19.46
C GLU A 134 11.34 -2.54 -18.83
N GLY A 135 11.66 -3.83 -18.88
CA GLY A 135 12.93 -4.36 -18.39
C GLY A 135 12.83 -5.83 -18.02
N PRO A 136 13.97 -6.45 -17.66
CA PRO A 136 14.00 -7.84 -17.23
C PRO A 136 13.23 -8.07 -15.92
N ASP A 137 13.30 -7.12 -14.99
CA ASP A 137 12.70 -7.23 -13.66
C ASP A 137 11.26 -6.72 -13.59
N PHE A 138 10.78 -6.01 -14.62
CA PHE A 138 9.39 -5.56 -14.69
C PHE A 138 8.46 -6.68 -15.17
N PRO A 139 7.20 -6.70 -14.71
CA PRO A 139 6.24 -7.70 -15.17
C PRO A 139 5.97 -7.57 -16.68
N LYS A 140 6.21 -8.64 -17.43
CA LYS A 140 6.05 -8.67 -18.90
C LYS A 140 4.65 -9.06 -19.37
N ASN A 141 3.78 -9.44 -18.44
CA ASN A 141 2.60 -10.25 -18.74
C ASN A 141 1.29 -9.47 -18.85
N TRP A 142 1.23 -8.18 -18.51
CA TRP A 142 -0.05 -7.47 -18.39
C TRP A 142 -0.85 -7.38 -19.71
N ARG A 143 -0.17 -7.34 -20.86
CA ARG A 143 -0.83 -7.31 -22.19
C ARG A 143 -1.05 -8.69 -22.81
N ARG A 144 -0.68 -9.78 -22.13
CA ARG A 144 -0.89 -11.13 -22.69
C ARG A 144 -2.38 -11.47 -22.68
N THR A 145 -2.86 -11.96 -23.82
CA THR A 145 -4.28 -12.33 -24.06
C THR A 145 -4.59 -13.78 -23.71
N VAL A 146 -3.57 -14.61 -23.48
CA VAL A 146 -3.73 -15.99 -23.03
C VAL A 146 -3.59 -16.05 -21.51
N ALA A 147 -4.44 -16.88 -20.87
CA ALA A 147 -4.35 -17.17 -19.46
C ALA A 147 -2.92 -17.60 -19.13
N VAL A 148 -2.21 -16.74 -18.39
CA VAL A 148 -0.82 -16.99 -18.05
C VAL A 148 -0.79 -18.15 -17.05
N SER A 149 -0.12 -19.24 -17.43
CA SER A 149 0.15 -20.35 -16.52
C SER A 149 0.77 -19.80 -15.23
N VAL A 150 0.38 -20.35 -14.08
CA VAL A 150 1.00 -20.02 -12.79
C VAL A 150 2.54 -20.11 -12.87
N HIS A 151 3.06 -21.03 -13.68
CA HIS A 151 4.49 -21.24 -13.92
C HIS A 151 5.20 -20.19 -14.78
N ASP A 152 4.48 -19.30 -15.47
CA ASP A 152 5.05 -18.16 -16.19
C ASP A 152 5.37 -17.04 -15.17
N HIS A 153 6.43 -17.33 -14.40
CA HIS A 153 7.16 -16.72 -13.28
C HIS A 153 6.97 -15.25 -12.83
N HIS A 154 6.07 -14.47 -13.43
CA HIS A 154 5.88 -13.04 -13.16
C HIS A 154 4.43 -12.55 -13.25
N ALA A 155 3.43 -13.44 -13.40
CA ALA A 155 2.05 -12.99 -13.58
C ALA A 155 1.40 -12.54 -12.27
N VAL A 156 1.17 -13.44 -11.30
CA VAL A 156 0.51 -13.09 -10.04
C VAL A 156 0.87 -14.11 -8.95
N MET A 157 1.25 -13.61 -7.79
CA MET A 157 1.66 -14.40 -6.64
C MET A 157 0.44 -14.80 -5.80
N ARG A 158 -0.06 -16.00 -6.04
CA ARG A 158 -0.90 -16.73 -5.06
C ARG A 158 -0.45 -18.17 -4.92
N ASP A 159 -0.12 -18.81 -6.04
CA ASP A 159 0.03 -20.26 -6.08
C ASP A 159 1.49 -20.71 -5.80
N ASP A 160 2.50 -19.90 -6.16
CA ASP A 160 3.93 -20.25 -5.97
C ASP A 160 4.63 -19.45 -4.85
N ILE A 161 3.88 -18.60 -4.13
CA ILE A 161 4.44 -17.77 -3.04
C ILE A 161 5.06 -18.63 -1.95
N HIS A 162 4.52 -19.83 -1.72
CA HIS A 162 5.10 -20.78 -0.78
C HIS A 162 6.52 -21.19 -1.21
N GLU A 163 6.78 -21.50 -2.48
CA GLU A 163 8.12 -21.86 -2.98
C GLU A 163 9.12 -20.71 -2.78
N ARG A 164 8.69 -19.48 -3.08
CA ARG A 164 9.50 -18.28 -2.81
C ARG A 164 9.66 -17.95 -1.34
N LEU A 165 8.73 -18.42 -0.50
CA LEU A 165 8.85 -18.37 0.95
C LEU A 165 9.52 -19.65 1.51
N GLY A 166 10.31 -20.37 0.70
CA GLY A 166 11.13 -21.54 1.10
C GLY A 166 10.39 -22.88 1.14
N GLY A 167 9.17 -22.91 0.59
CA GLY A 167 8.27 -24.05 0.50
C GLY A 167 7.38 -24.21 1.72
N VAL A 168 6.54 -25.26 1.68
CA VAL A 168 5.71 -25.71 2.81
C VAL A 168 6.54 -26.15 4.03
N GLU A 169 7.87 -26.28 3.88
CA GLU A 169 8.79 -26.62 4.96
C GLU A 169 9.17 -25.41 5.83
N SER A 170 9.27 -24.21 5.29
CA SER A 170 9.62 -23.01 6.06
C SER A 170 8.42 -22.16 6.43
N PHE A 171 7.29 -22.35 5.75
CA PHE A 171 6.12 -21.48 5.86
C PHE A 171 5.01 -22.07 6.74
N TRP A 172 4.66 -21.39 7.83
CA TRP A 172 3.43 -21.64 8.59
C TRP A 172 2.99 -20.38 9.34
N TYR A 173 1.74 -19.95 9.15
CA TYR A 173 1.18 -18.78 9.83
C TYR A 173 0.57 -19.21 11.18
N SER A 174 0.97 -18.56 12.28
CA SER A 174 0.56 -19.00 13.64
C SER A 174 -0.95 -19.08 13.83
N GLU A 175 -1.71 -18.16 13.24
CA GLU A 175 -3.18 -18.12 13.38
C GLU A 175 -3.90 -19.25 12.61
N TRP A 176 -3.17 -20.03 11.79
CA TRP A 176 -3.73 -21.25 11.20
C TRP A 176 -3.76 -22.42 12.19
N GLY A 177 -3.23 -22.22 13.40
CA GLY A 177 -3.17 -23.22 14.45
C GLY A 177 -1.84 -23.96 14.48
N PRO A 178 -1.76 -25.11 15.19
CA PRO A 178 -0.55 -25.90 15.27
C PRO A 178 -0.09 -26.39 13.89
N ARG A 179 1.22 -26.34 13.65
CA ARG A 179 1.82 -26.80 12.42
C ARG A 179 1.80 -28.34 12.36
N PRO A 180 1.22 -28.98 11.34
CA PRO A 180 1.28 -30.43 11.17
C PRO A 180 2.71 -30.89 10.93
N GLU A 181 3.07 -32.04 11.50
CA GLU A 181 4.36 -32.69 11.24
C GLU A 181 4.38 -33.33 9.84
N ASP A 182 3.27 -33.96 9.44
CA ASP A 182 3.13 -34.58 8.12
C ASP A 182 3.21 -33.55 7.00
N ARG A 183 4.10 -33.81 6.05
CA ARG A 183 4.40 -32.90 4.94
C ARG A 183 3.21 -32.75 3.99
N ASN A 184 2.47 -33.82 3.73
CA ASN A 184 1.38 -33.80 2.75
C ASN A 184 0.15 -33.10 3.34
N GLU A 185 -0.13 -33.32 4.62
CA GLU A 185 -1.15 -32.61 5.39
C GLU A 185 -0.82 -31.11 5.46
N ARG A 186 0.42 -30.76 5.84
CA ARG A 186 0.89 -29.38 5.87
C ARG A 186 0.72 -28.70 4.52
N ALA A 187 1.16 -29.33 3.43
CA ALA A 187 0.97 -28.79 2.08
C ALA A 187 -0.51 -28.60 1.71
N SER A 188 -1.35 -29.56 2.08
CA SER A 188 -2.80 -29.52 1.82
C SER A 188 -3.50 -28.40 2.60
N LEU A 189 -3.14 -28.20 3.88
CA LEU A 189 -3.68 -27.13 4.71
C LEU A 189 -3.16 -25.76 4.27
N THR A 190 -1.86 -25.63 3.96
CA THR A 190 -1.30 -24.40 3.39
C THR A 190 -2.06 -24.00 2.13
N LYS A 191 -2.28 -24.93 1.19
CA LYS A 191 -3.07 -24.67 -0.02
C LYS A 191 -4.50 -24.24 0.29
N ARG A 192 -5.13 -24.82 1.32
CA ARG A 192 -6.48 -24.46 1.76
C ARG A 192 -6.53 -23.04 2.33
N HIS A 193 -5.62 -22.69 3.22
CA HIS A 193 -5.60 -21.36 3.84
C HIS A 193 -5.28 -20.26 2.82
N LEU A 194 -4.33 -20.50 1.92
CA LEU A 194 -3.95 -19.52 0.89
C LEU A 194 -5.06 -19.23 -0.13
N LYS A 195 -6.09 -20.09 -0.28
CA LYS A 195 -7.24 -19.81 -1.16
C LYS A 195 -8.01 -18.55 -0.75
N GLY A 196 -8.04 -18.23 0.55
CA GLY A 196 -8.73 -17.06 1.09
C GLY A 196 -7.87 -15.81 1.22
N VAL A 197 -6.57 -15.91 0.91
CA VAL A 197 -5.62 -14.80 1.06
C VAL A 197 -5.60 -13.94 -0.22
N PRO A 198 -5.58 -12.60 -0.10
CA PRO A 198 -5.47 -11.72 -1.25
C PRO A 198 -4.24 -12.04 -2.11
N ARG A 199 -4.36 -11.91 -3.42
CA ARG A 199 -3.22 -12.13 -4.32
C ARG A 199 -2.22 -10.98 -4.24
N LEU A 200 -0.97 -11.28 -4.57
CA LEU A 200 0.09 -10.29 -4.71
C LEU A 200 0.36 -9.99 -6.19
N ILE A 201 0.44 -8.70 -6.53
CA ILE A 201 0.69 -8.17 -7.87
C ILE A 201 2.17 -7.75 -7.92
N PRO A 202 3.01 -8.39 -8.77
CA PRO A 202 4.40 -7.98 -8.92
C PRO A 202 4.50 -6.60 -9.54
N ILE A 203 5.44 -5.79 -9.05
CA ILE A 203 5.72 -4.46 -9.61
C ILE A 203 7.15 -4.32 -10.12
N TYR A 204 8.12 -5.02 -9.51
CA TYR A 204 9.52 -5.05 -9.93
C TYR A 204 10.27 -6.14 -9.15
N GLY A 205 10.98 -7.05 -9.83
CA GLY A 205 11.77 -8.12 -9.20
C GLY A 205 10.95 -9.00 -8.24
N GLN A 206 11.32 -8.97 -6.95
CA GLN A 206 10.66 -9.70 -5.85
C GLN A 206 9.74 -8.79 -5.02
N HIS A 207 9.21 -7.71 -5.61
CA HIS A 207 8.44 -6.69 -4.91
C HIS A 207 7.00 -6.62 -5.43
N PHE A 208 6.06 -6.41 -4.50
CA PHE A 208 4.64 -6.66 -4.72
C PHE A 208 3.75 -5.59 -4.07
N VAL A 209 2.56 -5.43 -4.63
CA VAL A 209 1.41 -4.81 -3.94
C VAL A 209 0.30 -5.83 -3.76
N VAL A 210 -0.62 -5.58 -2.83
CA VAL A 210 -1.76 -6.47 -2.58
C VAL A 210 -2.89 -6.16 -3.57
N SER A 211 -3.50 -7.20 -4.14
CA SER A 211 -4.64 -7.11 -5.06
C SER A 211 -5.94 -6.78 -4.31
N GLY A 212 -6.85 -6.04 -4.95
CA GLY A 212 -8.20 -5.79 -4.46
C GLY A 212 -8.26 -4.87 -3.25
N THR A 213 -7.30 -3.96 -3.14
CA THR A 213 -7.15 -3.06 -2.00
C THR A 213 -7.29 -1.59 -2.41
N PRO A 214 -7.63 -0.69 -1.47
CA PRO A 214 -7.66 0.75 -1.71
C PRO A 214 -6.29 1.33 -2.10
N ALA A 215 -6.29 2.59 -2.55
CA ALA A 215 -5.09 3.37 -2.80
C ALA A 215 -4.21 3.52 -1.54
N GLY A 216 -2.92 3.80 -1.72
CA GLY A 216 -1.94 3.94 -0.64
C GLY A 216 -1.46 2.63 -0.04
N GLN A 217 -1.42 1.57 -0.85
CA GLN A 217 -0.84 0.29 -0.43
C GLN A 217 0.67 0.41 -0.24
N PRO A 218 1.22 -0.18 0.85
CA PRO A 218 2.65 -0.36 0.95
C PRO A 218 3.14 -1.31 -0.14
N VAL A 219 4.41 -1.13 -0.51
CA VAL A 219 5.12 -2.13 -1.32
C VAL A 219 5.78 -3.13 -0.38
N LEU A 220 5.54 -4.40 -0.68
CA LEU A 220 6.09 -5.55 0.04
C LEU A 220 7.20 -6.20 -0.77
N GLY A 221 8.10 -6.92 -0.12
CA GLY A 221 9.13 -7.72 -0.78
C GLY A 221 9.51 -8.95 0.02
N VAL A 222 10.16 -9.90 -0.64
CA VAL A 222 10.67 -11.13 -0.01
C VAL A 222 12.15 -10.95 0.35
N ALA A 223 12.48 -10.99 1.64
CA ALA A 223 13.85 -10.93 2.16
C ALA A 223 14.55 -12.29 2.13
N GLU A 224 15.88 -12.30 2.32
CA GLU A 224 16.79 -13.47 2.23
C GLU A 224 16.41 -14.69 3.08
N ARG A 225 15.58 -14.50 4.12
CA ARG A 225 15.05 -15.60 4.96
C ARG A 225 13.64 -16.01 4.60
N TYR A 226 13.24 -15.79 3.36
CA TYR A 226 11.90 -16.15 2.90
C TYR A 226 10.80 -15.47 3.72
N ARG A 227 11.05 -14.20 4.09
CA ARG A 227 10.13 -13.39 4.89
C ARG A 227 9.56 -12.28 4.04
N MET A 228 8.24 -12.11 4.09
CA MET A 228 7.62 -10.91 3.55
C MET A 228 7.95 -9.73 4.47
N CYS A 229 8.39 -8.63 3.88
CA CYS A 229 8.70 -7.39 4.57
C CYS A 229 8.12 -6.19 3.84
N ARG A 230 7.90 -5.11 4.58
CA ARG A 230 7.50 -3.84 3.98
C ARG A 230 8.74 -3.08 3.50
N LEU A 231 8.79 -2.78 2.21
CA LEU A 231 9.88 -2.03 1.59
C LEU A 231 9.62 -0.53 1.55
N ALA A 232 8.37 -0.13 1.37
CA ALA A 232 7.98 1.28 1.31
C ALA A 232 6.52 1.47 1.75
N THR A 233 6.17 2.69 2.11
CA THR A 233 4.81 3.04 2.54
C THR A 233 3.81 3.16 1.39
N ASP A 234 4.28 3.40 0.16
CA ASP A 234 3.50 3.47 -1.06
C ASP A 234 4.39 3.35 -2.32
N LEU A 235 3.78 3.37 -3.51
CA LEU A 235 4.50 3.31 -4.79
C LEU A 235 5.44 4.49 -5.03
N ALA A 236 5.09 5.71 -4.60
CA ALA A 236 5.91 6.89 -4.82
C ALA A 236 7.19 6.83 -3.99
N ALA A 237 7.08 6.48 -2.71
CA ALA A 237 8.19 6.23 -1.82
C ALA A 237 9.06 5.09 -2.35
N TYR A 238 8.44 4.00 -2.80
CA TYR A 238 9.12 2.83 -3.34
C TYR A 238 9.95 3.17 -4.58
N PHE A 239 9.38 3.78 -5.61
CA PHE A 239 10.12 4.07 -6.84
C PHE A 239 11.25 5.08 -6.61
N SER A 240 11.04 6.07 -5.73
CA SER A 240 12.09 7.03 -5.35
C SER A 240 13.30 6.32 -4.72
N LEU A 241 13.06 5.35 -3.83
CA LEU A 241 14.11 4.55 -3.21
C LEU A 241 14.78 3.61 -4.22
N MET A 242 14.00 2.87 -5.00
CA MET A 242 14.50 1.84 -5.91
C MET A 242 15.32 2.38 -7.07
N PHE A 243 14.94 3.54 -7.60
CA PHE A 243 15.62 4.17 -8.74
C PHE A 243 16.45 5.38 -8.33
N ASN A 244 16.69 5.54 -7.02
CA ASN A 244 17.59 6.53 -6.43
C ASN A 244 17.36 7.97 -6.92
N PHE A 245 16.12 8.45 -6.83
CA PHE A 245 15.76 9.83 -7.16
C PHE A 245 15.07 10.53 -5.98
N ARG A 246 15.05 11.86 -6.01
CA ARG A 246 14.44 12.66 -4.93
C ARG A 246 12.94 12.37 -4.80
N PRO A 247 12.41 12.24 -3.58
CA PRO A 247 10.98 11.99 -3.39
C PRO A 247 10.14 13.03 -4.10
N VAL A 248 9.16 12.57 -4.89
CA VAL A 248 8.21 13.44 -5.62
C VAL A 248 7.16 14.05 -4.70
N ARG A 249 7.09 13.56 -3.46
CA ARG A 249 6.25 14.07 -2.38
C ARG A 249 6.83 13.65 -1.02
N PRO A 250 6.37 14.25 0.10
CA PRO A 250 6.77 13.82 1.44
C PRO A 250 6.55 12.33 1.68
N TYR A 251 7.52 11.67 2.34
CA TYR A 251 7.36 10.30 2.79
C TYR A 251 6.29 10.20 3.87
N LEU A 252 5.55 9.10 3.85
CA LEU A 252 4.66 8.76 4.95
C LEU A 252 5.47 8.07 6.04
N ASN A 253 5.17 8.39 7.31
CA ASN A 253 5.79 7.70 8.45
C ASN A 253 5.24 6.27 8.63
N CYS A 254 4.04 6.01 8.13
CA CYS A 254 3.41 4.69 8.13
C CYS A 254 2.54 4.48 6.88
N PRO A 255 2.28 3.24 6.46
CA PRO A 255 1.32 2.95 5.39
C PRO A 255 -0.09 3.44 5.76
N ILE A 256 -0.82 3.93 4.77
CA ILE A 256 -2.23 4.35 4.94
C ILE A 256 -3.16 3.14 5.09
N VAL A 257 -2.81 2.05 4.41
CA VAL A 257 -3.50 0.78 4.50
C VAL A 257 -2.55 -0.23 5.10
N THR A 258 -3.00 -0.95 6.12
CA THR A 258 -2.29 -2.15 6.56
C THR A 258 -2.44 -3.19 5.45
N ALA A 259 -1.32 -3.60 4.86
CA ALA A 259 -1.34 -4.81 4.03
C ALA A 259 -1.87 -5.93 4.94
N THR A 260 -2.91 -6.62 4.49
CA THR A 260 -3.76 -7.52 5.29
C THR A 260 -2.98 -8.70 5.88
N PHE A 261 -3.23 -9.92 5.40
CA PHE A 261 -2.45 -11.10 5.77
C PHE A 261 -0.94 -10.90 5.49
N TRP A 262 -0.59 -10.21 4.39
CA TRP A 262 0.80 -10.04 3.95
C TRP A 262 1.59 -8.95 4.69
N GLY A 263 0.92 -7.98 5.31
CA GLY A 263 1.60 -6.90 6.07
C GLY A 263 1.73 -7.22 7.56
N GLU A 264 0.80 -7.99 8.11
CA GLU A 264 0.92 -8.56 9.46
C GLU A 264 1.89 -9.77 9.50
N PHE A 265 2.35 -10.22 8.34
CA PHE A 265 3.16 -11.41 8.14
C PHE A 265 4.48 -11.43 8.94
N GLU A 266 5.07 -10.27 9.25
CA GLU A 266 6.27 -10.17 10.09
C GLU A 266 6.03 -10.55 11.56
N LYS A 267 4.80 -10.38 12.08
CA LYS A 267 4.49 -10.55 13.50
C LYS A 267 4.23 -12.00 13.90
N HIS A 268 3.87 -12.86 12.95
CA HIS A 268 3.21 -14.16 13.21
C HIS A 268 3.98 -15.38 12.70
N LEU A 269 5.21 -15.20 12.22
CA LEU A 269 5.94 -16.23 11.48
C LEU A 269 6.72 -17.25 12.34
N PHE A 270 6.72 -17.13 13.67
CA PHE A 270 7.50 -18.05 14.50
C PHE A 270 6.71 -18.58 15.69
N HIS A 271 6.29 -19.85 15.56
CA HIS A 271 6.25 -20.72 16.72
C HIS A 271 7.71 -21.06 17.06
N ASP A 272 8.20 -20.38 18.09
CA ASP A 272 9.38 -20.70 18.89
C ASP A 272 10.63 -21.23 18.16
N GLN A 273 11.46 -20.32 17.64
CA GLN A 273 12.91 -20.56 17.49
C GLN A 273 13.72 -19.66 18.44
N THR A 274 13.24 -19.44 19.67
CA THR A 274 13.95 -18.58 20.63
C THR A 274 15.26 -19.17 21.18
N HIS A 275 15.57 -20.45 20.93
CA HIS A 275 16.71 -21.10 21.59
C HIS A 275 18.05 -21.19 20.83
N ARG A 276 18.20 -20.66 19.60
CA ARG A 276 19.49 -20.79 18.87
C ARG A 276 20.15 -19.52 18.33
N THR A 277 19.54 -18.34 18.44
CA THR A 277 20.04 -17.14 17.73
C THR A 277 20.54 -16.01 18.63
N ALA A 278 20.86 -16.27 19.90
CA ALA A 278 21.50 -15.27 20.76
C ALA A 278 22.97 -14.98 20.40
N GLN A 279 23.58 -15.72 19.44
CA GLN A 279 25.01 -15.55 19.08
C GLN A 279 25.27 -14.91 17.71
N HIS A 280 24.26 -14.67 16.86
CA HIS A 280 24.49 -14.22 15.48
C HIS A 280 24.13 -12.74 15.18
N SER A 281 23.54 -12.01 16.13
CA SER A 281 23.10 -10.62 15.93
C SER A 281 24.23 -9.60 15.81
N ALA A 282 25.49 -10.00 15.93
CA ALA A 282 26.64 -9.08 15.86
C ALA A 282 27.23 -8.89 14.44
N HIS A 283 26.78 -9.63 13.42
CA HIS A 283 27.48 -9.64 12.11
C HIS A 283 26.73 -9.01 10.92
N ILE A 284 25.44 -8.67 11.05
CA ILE A 284 24.62 -8.26 9.89
C ILE A 284 24.69 -6.74 9.59
N ALA A 285 25.32 -5.93 10.44
CA ALA A 285 25.40 -4.48 10.23
C ALA A 285 26.38 -4.01 9.12
N SER A 286 27.07 -4.90 8.40
CA SER A 286 28.16 -4.51 7.48
C SER A 286 27.98 -4.88 6.00
N GLY A 287 26.88 -5.55 5.61
CA GLY A 287 26.78 -6.17 4.29
C GLY A 287 25.88 -5.50 3.24
N LEU A 288 24.99 -4.57 3.63
CA LEU A 288 23.90 -4.12 2.75
C LEU A 288 24.20 -2.79 2.06
N TRP A 289 25.25 -2.72 1.23
CA TRP A 289 25.36 -1.77 0.09
C TRP A 289 26.44 -2.26 -0.88
N ARG A 290 26.08 -3.21 -1.76
CA ARG A 290 26.69 -3.39 -3.09
C ARG A 290 25.68 -3.98 -4.05
#